data_AF-A0A3R8S9L8-F1
#
_entry.id   AF-A0A3R8S9L8-F1
#
_cell.length_a   1.000
_cell.length_b   1.000
_cell.length_c   1.000
_cell.angle_alpha   90.00
_cell.angle_beta   90.00
_cell.angle_gamma   90.00
#
_symmetry.space_group_name_H-M   'P 1'
#
loop_
_entity.id
_entity.type
_entity.pdbx_description
1 polymer ?
#
loop_
_entity_poly.entity_id
_entity_poly.type
_entity_poly.pdbx_seq_one_letter_code
_entity_poly.pdbx_strand_id
1 'polypeptide(L)' 'MSKYRFMIDTPHGRFKTTNEYAYHGLVFKSRNNGARSEVIWMMSKEIAQKEAITLAKLGFLIQGIYPAVEYRTSI' A
#
# COMPACT_ATOMS: atom_id res chain seq x y z
N MET A 1 19.99 -3.28 -10.82
CA MET A 1 19.92 -2.96 -9.37
C MET A 1 18.50 -2.52 -9.02
N SER A 2 17.84 -3.20 -8.09
CA SER A 2 16.47 -2.85 -7.67
C SER A 2 16.54 -1.96 -6.42
N LYS A 3 16.22 -0.66 -6.55
CA LYS A 3 16.42 0.41 -5.54
C LYS A 3 15.16 0.70 -4.69
N TYR A 4 14.34 -0.28 -4.32
CA TYR A 4 13.23 0.03 -3.38
C TYR A 4 13.72 0.09 -1.94
N ARG A 5 13.15 1.02 -1.17
CA ARG A 5 13.54 1.31 0.22
C ARG A 5 12.48 0.84 1.20
N PHE A 6 11.21 0.93 0.80
CA PHE A 6 10.08 0.58 1.65
C PHE A 6 9.29 -0.58 1.06
N MET A 7 8.79 -1.42 1.94
CA MET A 7 7.99 -2.59 1.59
C MET A 7 6.85 -2.79 2.57
N ILE A 8 5.75 -3.33 2.08
CA ILE A 8 4.66 -3.85 2.90
C ILE A 8 4.43 -5.30 2.48
N ASP A 9 4.43 -6.20 3.47
CA ASP A 9 4.04 -7.59 3.30
C ASP A 9 2.63 -7.80 3.86
N THR A 10 1.74 -8.37 3.06
CA THR A 10 0.34 -8.58 3.41
C THR A 10 -0.14 -9.95 2.95
N PRO A 11 -1.26 -10.47 3.49
CA PRO A 11 -1.93 -11.65 2.93
C PRO A 11 -2.35 -11.51 1.46
N HIS A 12 -2.32 -10.28 0.92
CA HIS A 12 -2.74 -9.96 -0.45
C HIS A 12 -1.56 -9.78 -1.40
N GLY A 13 -0.33 -9.91 -0.90
CA GLY A 13 0.89 -9.76 -1.66
C GLY A 13 1.90 -8.84 -1.00
N ARG A 14 3.06 -8.75 -1.66
CA ARG A 14 4.20 -7.93 -1.25
C ARG A 14 4.35 -6.75 -2.19
N PHE A 15 4.32 -5.56 -1.63
CA PHE A 15 4.43 -4.31 -2.38
C PHE A 15 5.69 -3.55 -1.99
N LYS A 16 6.34 -2.91 -2.97
CA LYS A 16 7.61 -2.20 -2.76
C LYS A 16 7.57 -0.81 -3.38
N THR A 17 8.27 0.15 -2.80
CA THR A 17 8.42 1.49 -3.34
C THR A 17 9.77 2.12 -3.04
N THR A 18 10.21 2.98 -3.96
CA THR A 18 11.42 3.79 -3.81
C THR A 18 11.14 5.12 -3.10
N ASN A 19 9.87 5.43 -2.81
CA ASN A 19 9.48 6.68 -2.14
C ASN A 19 9.92 6.67 -0.68
N GLU A 20 10.71 7.67 -0.30
CA GLU A 20 11.33 7.79 1.03
C GLU A 20 10.33 8.18 2.13
N TYR A 21 9.17 8.70 1.75
CA TYR A 21 8.11 9.15 2.66
C TYR A 21 6.96 8.14 2.77
N ALA A 22 7.16 6.91 2.31
CA ALA A 22 6.13 5.90 2.20
C ALA A 22 5.96 5.06 3.48
N TYR A 23 5.69 5.69 4.61
CA TYR A 23 5.61 5.01 5.92
C TYR A 23 4.37 4.12 6.10
N HIS A 24 3.32 4.33 5.31
CA HIS A 24 2.08 3.55 5.34
C HIS A 24 1.64 3.20 3.91
N GLY A 25 0.89 2.12 3.76
CA GLY A 25 0.25 1.76 2.51
C GLY A 25 -1.20 1.37 2.72
N LEU A 26 -2.07 1.95 1.90
CA LEU A 26 -3.46 1.57 1.76
C LEU A 26 -3.56 0.52 0.66
N VAL A 27 -3.90 -0.71 1.03
CA VAL A 27 -4.09 -1.81 0.08
C VAL A 27 -5.57 -1.93 -0.27
N PHE A 28 -5.87 -1.94 -1.56
CA PHE A 28 -7.23 -1.97 -2.08
C PHE A 28 -7.27 -2.72 -3.42
N LYS A 29 -8.46 -3.04 -3.89
CA LYS A 29 -8.67 -3.55 -5.25
C LYS A 29 -10.02 -3.12 -5.81
N SER A 30 -10.16 -3.15 -7.13
CA SER A 30 -11.47 -3.04 -7.75
C SER A 30 -12.38 -4.21 -7.32
N ARG A 31 -13.70 -3.97 -7.26
CA ARG A 31 -14.69 -5.01 -6.92
C ARG A 31 -14.91 -6.03 -8.04
N ASN A 32 -14.36 -5.79 -9.22
CA ASN A 32 -14.46 -6.72 -10.35
C ASN A 32 -13.72 -8.03 -10.05
N ASN A 33 -14.32 -9.17 -10.42
CA ASN A 33 -13.68 -10.48 -10.27
C ASN A 33 -12.35 -10.50 -11.06
N GLY A 34 -11.28 -10.92 -10.38
CA GLY A 34 -9.93 -11.00 -10.96
C GLY A 34 -9.07 -9.74 -10.79
N ALA A 35 -9.59 -8.65 -10.22
CA ALA A 35 -8.79 -7.47 -9.93
C ALA A 35 -7.68 -7.80 -8.91
N ARG A 36 -6.45 -7.42 -9.23
CA ARG A 36 -5.30 -7.54 -8.33
C ARG A 36 -5.34 -6.46 -7.26
N SER A 37 -4.73 -6.76 -6.13
CA SER A 37 -4.49 -5.79 -5.08
C SER A 37 -3.46 -4.76 -5.53
N GLU A 38 -3.75 -3.51 -5.21
CA GLU A 38 -2.89 -2.36 -5.46
C GLU A 38 -2.63 -1.63 -4.13
N VAL A 39 -1.59 -0.81 -4.10
CA VAL A 39 -1.21 -0.04 -2.91
C VAL A 39 -1.04 1.44 -3.25
N ILE A 40 -1.59 2.31 -2.41
CA ILE A 40 -1.22 3.72 -2.38
C ILE A 40 -0.35 3.96 -1.14
N TRP A 41 0.84 4.51 -1.37
CA TRP A 41 1.81 4.82 -0.34
C TRP A 41 1.58 6.21 0.24
N MET A 42 1.65 6.33 1.57
CA MET A 42 1.34 7.56 2.29
C MET A 42 2.26 7.79 3.47
N MET A 43 2.34 9.06 3.90
CA MET A 43 3.24 9.50 4.96
C MET A 43 2.74 9.17 6.37
N SER A 44 1.43 9.04 6.57
CA SER A 44 0.85 8.75 7.88
C SER A 44 -0.39 7.86 7.79
N LYS A 45 -0.75 7.24 8.91
CA LYS A 45 -1.93 6.39 9.04
C LYS A 45 -3.22 7.18 8.87
N GLU A 46 -3.26 8.41 9.38
CA GLU A 46 -4.43 9.28 9.33
C GLU A 46 -4.78 9.65 7.88
N ILE A 47 -3.78 9.92 7.04
CA ILE A 47 -3.99 10.19 5.61
C ILE A 47 -4.51 8.91 4.93
N ALA A 48 -3.93 7.75 5.24
CA ALA A 48 -4.39 6.47 4.69
C ALA A 48 -5.83 6.13 5.06
N GLN A 49 -6.27 6.48 6.27
CA GLN A 49 -7.66 6.30 6.70
C GLN A 49 -8.63 7.21 5.93
N LYS A 50 -8.25 8.48 5.71
CA LYS A 50 -9.08 9.41 4.92
C LYS A 50 -9.23 8.92 3.49
N GLU A 51 -8.15 8.49 2.86
CA GLU A 51 -8.17 7.95 1.50
C GLU A 51 -8.91 6.62 1.40
N ALA A 52 -8.84 5.76 2.41
CA ALA A 52 -9.63 4.52 2.46
C ALA A 52 -11.14 4.81 2.39
N ILE A 53 -11.60 5.85 3.08
CA ILE A 53 -13.01 6.28 3.03
C ILE A 53 -13.37 6.78 1.62
N THR A 54 -12.49 7.58 1.00
CA THR A 54 -12.68 8.08 -0.37
C THR A 54 -12.78 6.94 -1.38
N LEU A 55 -11.83 6.00 -1.36
CA LEU A 55 -11.82 4.86 -2.28
C LEU A 55 -13.00 3.91 -2.06
N ALA A 56 -13.40 3.69 -0.80
CA ALA A 56 -14.58 2.90 -0.49
C ALA A 56 -15.86 3.51 -1.11
N LYS A 57 -16.00 4.85 -1.06
CA LYS A 57 -17.11 5.58 -1.70
C LYS A 57 -17.07 5.48 -3.23
N LEU A 58 -15.88 5.41 -3.81
CA LEU A 58 -15.67 5.17 -5.25
C LEU A 58 -15.89 3.72 -5.68
N GLY A 59 -16.26 2.83 -4.75
CA GLY A 59 -16.60 1.44 -5.06
C GLY A 59 -15.40 0.49 -5.05
N PHE A 60 -14.23 0.92 -4.56
CA PHE A 60 -13.11 -0.01 -4.34
C PHE A 60 -13.35 -0.84 -3.06
N LEU A 61 -12.74 -2.02 -3.02
CA LEU A 61 -12.67 -2.85 -1.83
C LEU A 61 -11.38 -2.52 -1.08
N ILE A 62 -11.52 -1.98 0.13
CA ILE A 62 -10.39 -1.74 1.03
C ILE A 62 -10.00 -3.06 1.68
N GLN A 63 -8.72 -3.42 1.57
CA GLN A 63 -8.20 -4.66 2.12
C GLN A 63 -7.44 -4.42 3.43
N GLY A 64 -6.83 -3.25 3.58
CA GLY A 64 -6.25 -2.83 4.85
C GLY A 64 -5.30 -1.66 4.72
N ILE A 65 -4.90 -1.11 5.86
CA ILE A 65 -3.83 -0.13 5.97
C ILE A 65 -2.70 -0.78 6.75
N TYR A 66 -1.51 -0.78 6.17
CA TYR A 66 -0.35 -1.46 6.72
C TYR A 66 0.83 -0.50 6.88
N PRO A 67 1.60 -0.62 7.97
CA PRO A 67 2.84 0.11 8.11
C PRO A 67 3.87 -0.42 7.11
N ALA A 68 4.62 0.48 6.50
CA ALA A 68 5.75 0.12 5.67
C ALA A 68 6.99 -0.14 6.52
N VAL A 69 7.78 -1.12 6.10
CA VAL A 69 9.05 -1.46 6.72
C VAL A 69 10.16 -1.06 5.76
N GLU A 70 11.15 -0.33 6.27
CA GLU A 70 12.38 -0.08 5.55
C GLU A 70 13.14 -1.39 5.38
N TYR A 71 13.55 -1.72 4.16
CA TYR A 71 14.35 -2.91 3.93
C TYR A 71 15.69 -2.52 3.31
N ARG A 72 16.77 -2.91 3.98
CA ARG A 72 18.13 -2.75 3.45
C ARG A 72 18.31 -3.76 2.33
N THR A 73 18.60 -3.28 1.13
CA THR A 73 19.04 -4.15 0.04
C THR A 73 20.46 -4.59 0.37
N SER A 74 20.64 -5.80 0.91
CA SER A 74 21.97 -6.40 1.00
C SER A 74 22.52 -6.56 -0.42
N ILE A 75 23.63 -5.89 -0.70
CA ILE A 75 24.41 -6.01 -1.95
C ILE A 75 25.14 -7.34 -1.93
#